data_AF-A0A9E6ADQ9-F1
#
_entry.id   AF-A0A9E6ADQ9-F1
#
_cell.length_a   1.000
_cell.length_b   1.000
_cell.length_c   1.000
_cell.angle_alpha   90.00
_cell.angle_beta   90.00
_cell.angle_gamma   90.00
#
_symmetry.space_group_name_H-M   'P 1'
#
loop_
_entity.id
_entity.type
_entity.pdbx_description
1 polymer ?
#
loop_
_entity_poly.entity_id
_entity_poly.type
_entity_poly.pdbx_seq_one_letter_code
_entity_poly.pdbx_strand_id
1 'polypeptide(L)'
;MSDAPWLTIIGVGEDGRAGLGAASQSALDSADVVMGPERHLDLIGDTKAKRIVWPVPFADGLETLLSLRPQKVVVLASGDPFWFGAGSTISRHLSEHEWMALPNISTFAGVASRLGWALESTACLGLHAAPLQRLRPMLSQG
;
A
#
# COMPACT_ATOMS: atom_id res chain seq x y z
N MET A 1 28.31 -4.59 1.58
CA MET A 1 27.36 -3.73 0.84
C MET A 1 26.01 -4.11 1.38
N SER A 2 25.24 -3.21 2.00
CA SER A 2 23.91 -3.62 2.46
C SER A 2 23.06 -3.84 1.21
N ASP A 3 22.70 -5.09 0.93
CA ASP A 3 21.77 -5.39 -0.15
C ASP A 3 20.48 -4.60 0.09
N ALA A 4 20.01 -3.88 -0.93
CA ALA A 4 18.74 -3.17 -0.86
C ALA A 4 17.62 -4.19 -0.59
N PRO A 5 16.55 -3.81 0.14
CA PRO A 5 15.45 -4.72 0.43
C PRO A 5 14.85 -5.28 -0.87
N TRP A 6 14.52 -6.56 -0.86
CA TRP A 6 13.96 -7.23 -2.03
C TRP A 6 12.52 -6.76 -2.31
N LEU A 7 11.79 -6.31 -1.29
CA LEU A 7 10.41 -5.86 -1.38
C LEU A 7 10.27 -4.36 -1.18
N THR A 8 9.62 -3.68 -2.13
CA THR A 8 9.17 -2.29 -1.97
C THR A 8 7.65 -2.22 -1.98
N ILE A 9 7.04 -1.65 -0.93
CA ILE A 9 5.59 -1.46 -0.87
C ILE A 9 5.28 0.00 -1.23
N ILE A 10 4.62 0.20 -2.38
CA ILE A 10 4.35 1.53 -2.94
C ILE A 10 2.89 1.90 -2.73
N GLY A 11 2.69 3.09 -2.19
CA GLY A 11 1.42 3.78 -2.16
C GLY A 11 1.05 4.38 -3.52
N VAL A 12 -0.15 4.12 -4.01
CA VAL A 12 -0.67 4.61 -5.29
C VAL A 12 -1.94 5.40 -5.06
N GLY A 13 -2.00 6.61 -5.63
CA GLY A 13 -3.19 7.46 -5.67
C GLY A 13 -3.97 7.29 -6.98
N GLU A 14 -5.05 8.04 -7.14
CA GLU A 14 -5.89 8.01 -8.36
C GLU A 14 -5.14 8.49 -9.61
N ASP A 15 -4.15 9.36 -9.44
CA ASP A 15 -3.26 9.83 -10.52
C ASP A 15 -2.27 8.76 -11.02
N GLY A 16 -2.36 7.54 -10.47
CA GLY A 16 -1.56 6.40 -10.87
C GLY A 16 -0.05 6.68 -10.84
N ARG A 17 0.65 6.21 -11.88
CA ARG A 17 2.11 6.41 -12.01
C ARG A 17 2.53 7.88 -12.08
N ALA A 18 1.72 8.75 -12.68
CA ALA A 18 2.05 10.16 -12.83
C ALA A 18 2.10 10.90 -11.49
N GLY A 19 1.31 10.45 -10.50
CA GLY A 19 1.33 10.97 -9.13
C GLY A 19 2.42 10.38 -8.23
N LEU A 20 3.29 9.50 -8.74
CA LEU A 20 4.35 8.88 -7.95
C LEU A 20 5.62 9.73 -7.92
N GLY A 21 6.26 9.81 -6.74
CA GLY A 21 7.57 10.43 -6.60
C GLY A 21 8.70 9.63 -7.27
N ALA A 22 9.85 10.26 -7.46
CA ALA A 22 10.99 9.69 -8.19
C ALA A 22 11.46 8.33 -7.64
N ALA A 23 11.47 8.15 -6.32
CA ALA A 23 11.85 6.88 -5.69
C ALA A 23 10.88 5.73 -6.06
N SER A 24 9.58 5.99 -6.03
CA SER A 24 8.55 5.00 -6.39
C SER A 24 8.60 4.65 -7.86
N GLN A 25 8.83 5.64 -8.73
CA GLN A 25 9.02 5.40 -10.16
C GLN A 25 10.27 4.56 -10.42
N SER A 26 11.39 4.88 -9.78
CA SER A 26 12.63 4.12 -9.89
C SER A 26 12.49 2.67 -9.39
N ALA A 27 11.73 2.44 -8.32
CA ALA A 27 11.44 1.10 -7.82
C ALA A 27 10.59 0.31 -8.82
N LEU A 28 9.56 0.92 -9.41
CA LEU A 28 8.75 0.30 -10.47
C LEU A 28 9.56 -0.06 -11.72
N ASP A 29 10.46 0.82 -12.14
CA ASP A 29 11.29 0.62 -13.33
C ASP A 29 12.35 -0.47 -13.18
N SER A 30 12.77 -0.72 -11.94
CA SER A 30 13.80 -1.72 -11.62
C SER A 30 13.23 -3.03 -11.05
N ALA A 31 11.90 -3.13 -10.92
CA ALA A 31 11.23 -4.31 -10.40
C ALA A 31 11.27 -5.47 -11.40
N ASP A 32 11.51 -6.67 -10.90
CA ASP A 32 11.32 -7.91 -11.63
C ASP A 32 9.84 -8.30 -11.65
N VAL A 33 9.12 -8.01 -10.56
CA VAL A 33 7.71 -8.33 -10.38
C VAL A 33 6.97 -7.14 -9.76
N VAL A 34 5.78 -6.85 -10.28
CA VAL A 34 4.82 -5.94 -9.64
C VAL A 34 3.57 -6.72 -9.27
N MET A 35 3.21 -6.70 -7.99
CA MET A 35 2.04 -7.37 -7.46
C MET A 35 1.06 -6.38 -6.84
N GLY A 36 -0.23 -6.54 -7.08
CA GLY A 36 -1.23 -5.67 -6.50
C GLY A 36 -2.64 -5.93 -7.02
N PRO A 37 -3.66 -5.25 -6.47
CA PRO A 37 -5.02 -5.30 -7.01
C PRO A 37 -5.03 -4.86 -8.49
N GLU A 38 -5.88 -5.48 -9.30
CA GLU A 38 -6.02 -5.19 -10.74
C GLU A 38 -6.12 -3.68 -11.03
N ARG A 39 -7.01 -2.99 -10.30
CA ARG A 39 -7.17 -1.52 -10.39
C ARG A 39 -5.87 -0.71 -10.25
N HIS A 40 -4.90 -1.15 -9.44
CA HIS A 40 -3.63 -0.42 -9.27
C HIS A 40 -2.64 -0.80 -10.36
N LEU A 41 -2.66 -2.06 -10.82
CA LEU A 41 -1.83 -2.51 -11.92
C LEU A 41 -2.18 -1.76 -13.21
N ASP A 42 -3.45 -1.47 -13.44
CA ASP A 42 -3.91 -0.67 -14.58
C ASP A 42 -3.40 0.78 -14.49
N LEU A 43 -3.40 1.37 -13.30
CA LEU A 43 -2.98 2.76 -13.06
C LEU A 43 -1.48 3.00 -13.23
N ILE A 44 -0.64 1.97 -13.11
CA ILE A 44 0.81 2.13 -13.29
C ILE A 44 1.25 2.09 -14.76
N GLY A 45 0.35 1.71 -15.67
CA GLY A 45 0.65 1.56 -17.09
C GLY A 45 1.73 0.50 -17.37
N ASP A 46 2.26 0.51 -18.59
CA ASP A 46 3.21 -0.49 -19.08
C ASP A 46 4.50 -0.57 -18.25
N THR A 47 4.91 -1.80 -17.96
CA THR A 47 6.15 -2.12 -17.25
C THR A 47 6.78 -3.38 -17.86
N LYS A 48 8.10 -3.49 -17.74
CA LYS A 48 8.85 -4.69 -18.11
C LYS A 48 8.73 -5.80 -17.06
N ALA A 49 8.30 -5.45 -15.85
CA ALA A 49 8.11 -6.38 -14.74
C ALA A 49 6.97 -7.36 -15.02
N LYS A 50 7.09 -8.58 -14.50
CA LYS A 50 5.97 -9.52 -14.47
C LYS A 50 4.86 -8.96 -13.56
N ARG A 51 3.64 -8.86 -14.08
CA ARG A 51 2.48 -8.44 -13.28
C ARG A 51 1.81 -9.65 -12.63
N ILE A 52 1.50 -9.54 -11.34
CA ILE A 52 0.74 -10.54 -10.60
C ILE A 52 -0.44 -9.85 -9.92
N VAL A 53 -1.66 -10.25 -10.27
CA VAL A 53 -2.86 -9.76 -9.59
C VAL A 53 -2.90 -10.36 -8.18
N TRP A 54 -3.09 -9.51 -7.18
CA TRP A 54 -3.27 -9.97 -5.80
C TRP A 54 -4.63 -10.69 -5.67
N PRO A 55 -4.66 -11.95 -5.21
CA PRO A 55 -5.90 -12.75 -5.18
C PRO A 55 -6.86 -12.31 -4.08
N VAL A 56 -8.11 -12.77 -4.21
CA VAL A 56 -9.12 -12.67 -3.16
C VAL A 56 -9.45 -14.10 -2.70
N PRO A 57 -9.35 -14.42 -1.40
CA PRO A 57 -9.03 -13.56 -0.27
C PRO A 57 -7.56 -13.09 -0.20
N PHE A 58 -7.31 -11.98 0.50
CA PHE A 58 -5.98 -11.34 0.58
C PHE A 58 -4.87 -12.30 1.07
N ALA A 59 -5.20 -13.22 1.98
CA ALA A 59 -4.24 -14.13 2.61
C ALA A 59 -3.50 -15.01 1.59
N ASP A 60 -4.17 -15.42 0.52
CA ASP A 60 -3.61 -16.31 -0.52
C ASP A 60 -2.47 -15.63 -1.29
N GLY A 61 -2.47 -14.29 -1.33
CA GLY A 61 -1.40 -13.51 -1.95
C GLY A 61 -0.11 -13.50 -1.16
N LEU A 62 -0.16 -13.75 0.16
CA LEU A 62 1.03 -13.71 1.02
C LEU A 62 2.00 -14.85 0.67
N GLU A 63 1.51 -16.08 0.50
CA GLU A 63 2.36 -17.21 0.12
C GLU A 63 3.06 -16.96 -1.21
N THR A 64 2.29 -16.48 -2.21
CA THR A 64 2.82 -16.10 -3.52
C THR A 64 3.91 -15.04 -3.38
N LEU A 65 3.65 -13.96 -2.63
CA LEU A 65 4.62 -12.89 -2.41
C LEU A 65 5.91 -13.41 -1.76
N LEU A 66 5.78 -14.20 -0.71
CA LEU A 66 6.92 -14.70 0.07
C LEU A 66 7.82 -15.64 -0.75
N SER A 67 7.25 -16.38 -1.71
CA SER A 67 7.99 -17.26 -2.63
C SER A 67 8.83 -16.51 -3.69
N LEU A 68 8.61 -15.21 -3.87
CA LEU A 68 9.34 -14.43 -4.88
C LEU A 68 10.74 -14.02 -4.42
N ARG A 69 11.09 -14.22 -3.15
CA ARG A 69 12.44 -13.95 -2.65
C ARG A 69 13.53 -14.65 -3.49
N PRO A 70 14.67 -14.01 -3.76
CA PRO A 70 15.05 -12.63 -3.42
C PRO A 70 14.82 -11.63 -4.57
N GLN A 71 13.86 -11.87 -5.49
CA GLN A 71 13.60 -10.98 -6.63
C GLN A 71 13.23 -9.56 -6.18
N LYS A 72 13.47 -8.56 -7.02
CA LYS A 72 13.02 -7.18 -6.77
C LYS A 72 11.53 -7.10 -7.00
N VAL A 73 10.75 -7.10 -5.92
CA VAL A 73 9.29 -7.07 -5.97
C VAL A 73 8.77 -5.72 -5.53
N VAL A 74 7.84 -5.18 -6.30
CA VAL A 74 7.00 -4.05 -5.88
C VAL A 74 5.60 -4.55 -5.56
N VAL A 75 5.08 -4.18 -4.39
CA VAL A 75 3.67 -4.36 -4.04
C VAL A 75 2.94 -3.02 -4.06
N LEU A 76 1.79 -2.96 -4.75
CA LEU A 76 0.98 -1.74 -4.84
C LEU A 76 -0.15 -1.74 -3.80
N ALA A 77 -0.21 -0.69 -2.98
CA ALA A 77 -1.27 -0.41 -2.03
C ALA A 77 -1.90 0.98 -2.30
N SER A 78 -3.12 1.23 -1.83
CA SER A 78 -3.78 2.54 -2.00
C SER A 78 -3.21 3.56 -1.00
N GLY A 79 -2.89 4.77 -1.46
CA GLY A 79 -2.49 5.89 -0.60
C GLY A 79 -1.28 5.56 0.27
N ASP A 80 -1.44 5.53 1.59
CA ASP A 80 -0.39 5.09 2.51
C ASP A 80 -0.55 3.59 2.82
N PRO A 81 0.45 2.74 2.53
CA PRO A 81 0.37 1.29 2.79
C PRO A 81 0.11 0.90 4.24
N PHE A 82 0.39 1.78 5.21
CA PHE A 82 0.24 1.54 6.64
C PHE A 82 -0.98 2.25 7.25
N TRP A 83 -1.74 3.01 6.46
CA TRP A 83 -2.96 3.66 6.92
C TRP A 83 -4.21 2.80 6.63
N PHE A 84 -4.47 1.81 7.50
CA PHE A 84 -5.44 0.71 7.28
C PHE A 84 -5.16 -0.13 6.01
N GLY A 85 -3.92 -0.10 5.53
CA GLY A 85 -3.49 -0.74 4.29
C GLY A 85 -2.81 -2.10 4.47
N ALA A 86 -2.50 -2.71 3.33
CA ALA A 86 -1.88 -4.03 3.22
C ALA A 86 -0.48 -4.12 3.85
N GLY A 87 0.24 -3.00 3.94
CA GLY A 87 1.62 -2.96 4.45
C GLY A 87 1.73 -3.53 5.87
N SER A 88 0.76 -3.22 6.73
CA SER A 88 0.69 -3.74 8.11
C SER A 88 0.52 -5.26 8.20
N THR A 89 -0.07 -5.88 7.18
CA THR A 89 -0.23 -7.34 7.13
C THR A 89 0.99 -8.00 6.52
N ILE A 90 1.51 -7.44 5.43
CA ILE A 90 2.68 -7.96 4.75
C ILE A 90 3.92 -7.92 5.66
N SER A 91 4.18 -6.78 6.32
CA SER A 91 5.39 -6.59 7.13
C SER A 91 5.47 -7.51 8.35
N ARG A 92 4.34 -8.06 8.83
CA ARG A 92 4.31 -9.03 9.93
C ARG A 92 5.00 -10.36 9.60
N HIS A 93 5.23 -10.65 8.31
CA HIS A 93 5.88 -11.86 7.82
C HIS A 93 7.34 -11.63 7.39
N LEU A 94 7.89 -10.46 7.70
CA LEU A 94 9.17 -9.97 7.17
C LEU A 94 10.02 -9.36 8.28
N SER A 95 11.33 -9.55 8.19
CA SER A 95 12.32 -8.82 8.97
C SER A 95 12.48 -7.40 8.44
N GLU A 96 12.93 -6.47 9.27
CA GLU A 96 13.06 -5.04 8.91
C GLU A 96 13.95 -4.76 7.68
N HIS A 97 14.95 -5.60 7.41
CA HIS A 97 15.85 -5.42 6.26
C HIS A 97 15.30 -5.98 4.95
N GLU A 98 14.21 -6.73 4.99
CA GLU A 98 13.65 -7.40 3.82
C GLU A 98 12.80 -6.48 2.96
N TRP A 99 12.31 -5.38 3.54
CA TRP A 99 11.33 -4.52 2.89
C TRP A 99 11.54 -3.04 3.20
N MET A 100 11.00 -2.20 2.32
CA MET A 100 10.78 -0.78 2.59
C MET A 100 9.42 -0.34 2.06
N ALA A 101 8.94 0.82 2.52
CA ALA A 101 7.71 1.42 2.00
C ALA A 101 7.95 2.81 1.45
N LEU A 102 7.26 3.12 0.36
CA LEU A 102 7.22 4.42 -0.29
C LEU A 102 5.76 4.87 -0.32
N PRO A 103 5.29 5.58 0.73
CA PRO A 103 3.89 5.96 0.85
C PRO A 103 3.51 7.06 -0.14
N ASN A 104 2.21 7.16 -0.42
CA ASN A 104 1.58 8.30 -1.05
C ASN A 104 0.54 8.91 -0.09
N ILE A 105 -0.10 10.02 -0.47
CA ILE A 105 -1.10 10.70 0.34
C ILE A 105 -2.22 9.72 0.70
N SER A 106 -2.45 9.51 1.99
CA SER A 106 -3.57 8.69 2.46
C SER A 106 -4.91 9.38 2.20
N THR A 107 -5.99 8.61 2.08
CA THR A 107 -7.34 9.16 1.91
C THR A 107 -7.68 10.20 2.98
N PHE A 108 -7.32 9.94 4.24
CA PHE A 108 -7.62 10.84 5.35
C PHE A 108 -6.80 12.12 5.29
N ALA A 109 -5.50 12.03 4.99
CA ALA A 109 -4.67 13.22 4.79
C ALA A 109 -5.21 14.08 3.64
N GLY A 110 -5.54 13.45 2.50
CA GLY A 110 -6.08 14.16 1.33
C GLY A 110 -7.44 14.82 1.61
N VAL A 111 -8.34 14.17 2.34
CA VAL A 111 -9.63 14.75 2.75
C VAL A 111 -9.44 15.88 3.75
N ALA A 112 -8.62 15.67 4.79
CA ALA A 112 -8.36 16.68 5.81
C ALA A 112 -7.77 17.96 5.21
N SER A 113 -6.78 17.84 4.32
CA SER A 113 -6.20 19.00 3.63
C SER A 113 -7.21 19.74 2.75
N ARG A 114 -8.13 19.03 2.07
CA ARG A 114 -9.17 19.65 1.24
C ARG A 114 -10.25 20.37 2.05
N LEU A 115 -10.57 19.85 3.23
CA LEU A 115 -11.63 20.39 4.10
C LEU A 115 -11.09 21.35 5.17
N GLY A 116 -9.77 21.51 5.28
CA GLY A 116 -9.14 22.33 6.31
C GLY A 116 -9.26 21.73 7.72
N TRP A 117 -9.33 20.40 7.82
CA TRP A 117 -9.46 19.71 9.10
C TRP A 117 -8.09 19.37 9.68
N ALA A 118 -7.93 19.55 11.00
CA ALA A 118 -6.74 19.13 11.74
C ALA A 118 -6.79 17.60 11.94
N LEU A 119 -5.90 16.87 11.25
CA LEU A 119 -5.93 15.41 11.21
C LEU A 119 -5.67 14.78 12.59
N GLU A 120 -4.83 15.40 13.41
CA GLU A 120 -4.54 15.00 14.78
C GLU A 120 -5.75 15.03 15.72
N SER A 121 -6.81 15.75 15.34
CA SER A 121 -8.09 15.83 16.07
C SER A 121 -9.26 15.18 15.31
N THR A 122 -9.00 14.63 14.12
CA THR A 122 -10.02 14.04 13.25
C THR A 122 -10.04 12.53 13.44
N ALA A 123 -11.20 12.00 13.83
CA ALA A 123 -11.35 10.56 13.99
C ALA A 123 -11.34 9.84 12.64
N CYS A 124 -10.40 8.90 12.47
CA CYS A 124 -10.19 8.14 11.24
C CYS A 124 -10.51 6.66 11.44
N LEU A 125 -11.43 6.10 10.65
CA LEU A 125 -11.90 4.72 10.79
C LEU A 125 -11.77 3.93 9.48
N GLY A 126 -11.00 2.85 9.50
CA GLY A 126 -10.97 1.84 8.42
C GLY A 126 -12.06 0.79 8.61
N LEU A 127 -13.30 1.08 8.21
CA LEU A 127 -14.44 0.17 8.38
C LEU A 127 -14.34 -1.12 7.54
N HIS A 128 -13.48 -1.15 6.53
CA HIS A 128 -13.13 -2.39 5.80
C HIS A 128 -12.17 -3.29 6.57
N ALA A 129 -11.45 -2.72 7.53
CA ALA A 129 -10.41 -3.40 8.32
C ALA A 129 -10.83 -3.65 9.77
N ALA A 130 -12.01 -3.17 10.18
CA ALA A 130 -12.51 -3.30 11.55
C ALA A 130 -14.04 -3.40 11.61
N PRO A 131 -14.61 -4.03 12.66
CA PRO A 131 -16.06 -4.17 12.80
C PRO A 131 -16.78 -2.82 12.84
N LEU A 132 -17.92 -2.72 12.15
CA LEU A 132 -18.76 -1.51 12.07
C LEU A 132 -19.19 -0.99 13.45
N GLN A 133 -19.29 -1.88 14.44
CA GLN A 133 -19.66 -1.54 15.82
C GLN A 133 -18.72 -0.50 16.45
N ARG A 134 -17.47 -0.38 15.95
CA ARG A 134 -16.53 0.67 16.39
C ARG A 134 -17.03 2.09 16.11
N LEU A 135 -17.94 2.27 15.16
CA LEU A 135 -18.54 3.55 14.84
C LEU A 135 -19.56 4.02 15.91
N ARG A 136 -20.23 3.08 16.58
CA ARG A 136 -21.34 3.39 17.51
C ARG A 136 -21.01 4.45 18.58
N PRO A 137 -19.92 4.33 19.37
CA PRO A 137 -19.60 5.34 20.40
C PRO A 137 -19.23 6.72 19.84
N MET A 138 -19.07 6.85 18.51
CA MET A 138 -18.75 8.12 17.86
C MET A 138 -19.97 8.83 17.27
N LEU A 139 -21.13 8.15 17.19
CA LEU A 139 -22.36 8.70 16.61
C LEU A 139 -23.32 9.30 17.65
N SER A 140 -23.16 8.96 18.93
CA SER A 140 -23.89 9.58 20.04
C SER A 140 -22.93 9.90 21.19
N GLN A 141 -23.18 11.01 21.88
CA GLN A 141 -22.61 11.19 23.22
C GLN A 141 -23.46 10.39 24.19
N GLY A 142 -23.15 9.10 24.38
CA GLY A 142 -23.84 8.24 25.34
C GLY A 142 -25.34 8.14 25.08
#